data_AF-A0A8C7XBI8-F1
#
_entry.id   AF-A0A8C7XBI8-F1
#
_cell.length_a   1.000
_cell.length_b   1.000
_cell.length_c   1.000
_cell.angle_alpha   90.00
_cell.angle_beta   90.00
_cell.angle_gamma   90.00
#
_symmetry.space_group_name_H-M   'P 1'
#
loop_
_entity.id
_entity.type
_entity.pdbx_description
1 polymer ?
#
loop_
_entity_poly.entity_id
_entity_poly.type
_entity_poly.pdbx_seq_one_letter_code
_entity_poly.pdbx_strand_id
1 'polypeptide(L)'
;MLKPKTRQTDKEGPNPGLAAAGANSALEDITALLERHKEALSTEFKSSFETFATKLANIEASIVVHGDRITSLEDNAGAVEQRLTDVEKQCSALKKDNDPLRSKVADLEGRSRRSNIRLVGLPENMEGPRPSVFFSQLLSDVFGPDILPTPPEIDRAHRVPGAKPLRGAKPRPVILCLHRFQVKDLIIREARKRKDLSYKEHAIRLYDDYSPDVLKLRNEYRAAMPELYERGYRLSLLFPAKLRITLPDGEKKWFASAAAAEKFVQDRRNIS
;
A
#
# COMPACT_ATOMS: atom_id res chain seq x y z
N MET A 1 137.12 9.28 -33.31
CA MET A 1 137.44 8.60 -32.02
C MET A 1 136.13 8.46 -31.26
N LEU A 2 135.61 7.33 -30.80
CA LEU A 2 136.08 5.95 -30.62
C LEU A 2 134.93 4.98 -30.98
N LYS A 3 135.26 3.78 -31.46
CA LYS A 3 134.46 2.55 -31.34
C LYS A 3 135.26 1.57 -30.45
N PRO A 4 134.73 0.42 -29.98
CA PRO A 4 133.41 0.08 -29.42
C PRO A 4 133.58 -0.76 -28.12
N LYS A 5 132.50 -1.30 -27.54
CA LYS A 5 132.57 -2.63 -26.89
C LYS A 5 131.22 -3.34 -26.94
N THR A 6 131.20 -4.37 -27.78
CA THR A 6 130.14 -5.37 -27.95
C THR A 6 130.15 -6.33 -26.76
N ARG A 7 128.97 -6.76 -26.31
CA ARG A 7 128.80 -8.00 -25.53
C ARG A 7 127.58 -8.73 -26.07
N GLN A 8 127.82 -9.83 -26.79
CA GLN A 8 126.82 -10.85 -27.10
C GLN A 8 126.58 -11.69 -25.85
N THR A 9 125.31 -11.97 -25.55
CA THR A 9 124.88 -13.17 -24.83
C THR A 9 123.55 -13.65 -25.41
N ASP A 10 123.35 -14.95 -25.31
CA ASP A 10 122.58 -15.80 -26.20
C ASP A 10 121.05 -15.71 -26.13
N LYS A 11 120.47 -16.27 -27.19
CA LYS A 11 119.05 -16.55 -27.43
C LYS A 11 118.41 -17.32 -26.26
N GLU A 12 117.18 -16.94 -25.91
CA GLU A 12 116.00 -17.83 -25.92
C GLU A 12 114.75 -16.98 -25.62
N GLY A 13 113.80 -16.93 -26.55
CA GLY A 13 112.58 -16.16 -26.40
C GLY A 13 111.45 -16.97 -25.76
N PRO A 14 110.57 -16.36 -24.95
CA PRO A 14 109.22 -16.85 -24.75
C PRO A 14 108.33 -16.30 -25.87
N ASN A 15 107.72 -17.24 -26.58
CA ASN A 15 106.81 -17.06 -27.70
C ASN A 15 105.59 -16.16 -27.33
N PRO A 16 105.34 -15.03 -28.03
CA PRO A 16 104.15 -14.19 -27.80
C PRO A 16 102.82 -14.86 -28.20
N GLY A 17 102.86 -16.07 -28.77
CA GLY A 17 101.71 -16.72 -29.40
C GLY A 17 100.69 -17.39 -28.47
N LEU A 18 100.99 -17.63 -27.18
CA LEU A 18 100.06 -18.40 -26.30
C LEU A 18 99.01 -17.54 -25.57
N ALA A 19 99.29 -16.26 -25.30
CA ALA A 19 98.34 -15.36 -24.65
C ALA A 19 97.26 -14.83 -25.63
N ALA A 20 97.62 -14.69 -26.91
CA ALA A 20 96.70 -14.24 -27.95
C ALA A 20 95.68 -15.33 -28.36
N ALA A 21 96.06 -16.61 -28.29
CA ALA A 21 95.17 -17.73 -28.64
C ALA A 21 94.05 -17.96 -27.60
N GLY A 22 94.36 -17.85 -26.30
CA GLY A 22 93.37 -17.98 -25.21
C GLY A 22 92.43 -16.77 -25.09
N ALA A 23 92.89 -15.57 -25.48
CA ALA A 23 92.04 -14.38 -25.55
C ALA A 23 91.07 -14.44 -26.75
N ASN A 24 91.50 -15.00 -27.89
CA ASN A 24 90.65 -15.18 -29.07
C ASN A 24 89.58 -16.26 -28.87
N SER A 25 89.89 -17.39 -28.23
CA SER A 25 88.88 -18.42 -27.93
C SER A 25 87.84 -17.93 -26.90
N ALA A 26 88.28 -17.19 -25.88
CA ALA A 26 87.37 -16.59 -24.90
C ALA A 26 86.44 -15.52 -25.54
N LEU A 27 86.92 -14.79 -26.53
CA LEU A 27 86.10 -13.83 -27.30
C LEU A 27 85.07 -14.53 -28.22
N GLU A 28 85.43 -15.68 -28.79
CA GLU A 28 84.52 -16.55 -29.55
C GLU A 28 83.44 -17.17 -28.64
N ASP A 29 83.79 -17.60 -27.43
CA ASP A 29 82.82 -18.14 -26.46
C ASP A 29 81.84 -17.06 -25.96
N ILE A 30 82.31 -15.84 -25.74
CA ILE A 30 81.47 -14.70 -25.35
C ILE A 30 80.50 -14.31 -26.48
N THR A 31 80.96 -14.31 -27.73
CA THR A 31 80.09 -13.99 -28.88
C THR A 31 79.06 -15.08 -29.14
N ALA A 32 79.43 -16.36 -28.99
CA ALA A 32 78.49 -17.48 -29.06
C ALA A 32 77.44 -17.43 -27.93
N LEU A 33 77.84 -17.09 -26.71
CA LEU A 33 76.91 -16.92 -25.59
C LEU A 33 75.95 -15.74 -25.80
N LEU A 34 76.45 -14.62 -26.34
CA LEU A 34 75.63 -13.45 -26.69
C LEU A 34 74.60 -13.77 -27.77
N GLU A 35 74.97 -14.49 -28.83
CA GLU A 35 74.01 -14.91 -29.85
C GLU A 35 72.99 -15.91 -29.29
N ARG A 36 73.42 -16.85 -28.44
CA ARG A 36 72.49 -17.78 -27.78
C ARG A 36 71.49 -17.06 -26.88
N HIS A 37 71.94 -16.07 -26.11
CA HIS A 37 71.06 -15.23 -25.28
C HIS A 37 70.13 -14.35 -26.13
N LYS A 38 70.62 -13.79 -27.24
CA LYS A 38 69.81 -13.00 -28.18
C LYS A 38 68.72 -13.85 -28.83
N GLU A 39 69.04 -15.08 -29.24
CA GLU A 39 68.07 -16.03 -29.78
C GLU A 39 67.04 -16.44 -28.72
N ALA A 40 67.48 -16.78 -27.51
CA ALA A 40 66.60 -17.14 -26.40
C ALA A 40 65.65 -15.99 -26.01
N LEU A 41 66.17 -14.77 -25.88
CA LEU A 41 65.33 -13.58 -25.63
C LEU A 41 64.36 -13.34 -26.80
N SER A 42 64.81 -13.49 -28.05
CA SER A 42 63.95 -13.30 -29.22
C SER A 42 62.80 -14.32 -29.26
N THR A 43 63.06 -15.59 -28.93
CA THR A 43 62.02 -16.63 -28.89
C THR A 43 61.06 -16.41 -27.72
N GLU A 44 61.58 -16.04 -26.55
CA GLU A 44 60.76 -15.76 -25.37
C GLU A 44 59.87 -14.51 -25.57
N PHE A 45 60.40 -13.45 -26.18
CA PHE A 45 59.61 -12.29 -26.59
C PHE A 45 58.53 -12.66 -27.61
N LYS A 46 58.85 -13.43 -28.66
CA LYS A 46 57.86 -13.88 -29.65
C LYS A 46 56.72 -14.66 -29.00
N SER A 47 57.06 -15.62 -28.12
CA SER A 47 56.07 -16.39 -27.37
C SER A 47 55.20 -15.52 -26.46
N SER A 48 55.81 -14.54 -25.78
CA SER A 48 55.09 -13.58 -24.96
C SER A 48 54.13 -12.72 -25.80
N PHE A 49 54.58 -12.20 -26.95
CA PHE A 49 53.75 -11.42 -27.87
C PHE A 49 52.58 -12.23 -28.45
N GLU A 50 52.80 -13.50 -28.81
CA GLU A 50 51.72 -14.40 -29.23
C GLU A 50 50.70 -14.62 -28.11
N THR A 51 51.17 -14.80 -26.87
CA THR A 51 50.31 -14.94 -25.69
C THR A 51 49.52 -13.64 -25.41
N PHE A 52 50.13 -12.47 -25.58
CA PHE A 52 49.43 -11.20 -25.47
C PHE A 52 48.41 -10.99 -26.59
N ALA A 53 48.75 -11.34 -27.83
CA ALA A 53 47.85 -11.25 -28.97
C ALA A 53 46.60 -12.12 -28.78
N THR A 54 46.75 -13.36 -28.31
CA THR A 54 45.63 -14.25 -28.01
C THR A 54 44.75 -13.72 -26.88
N LYS A 55 45.34 -13.20 -25.79
CA LYS A 55 44.59 -12.57 -24.70
C LYS A 55 43.83 -11.32 -25.16
N LEU A 56 44.45 -10.48 -26.00
CA LEU A 56 43.79 -9.30 -26.59
C LEU A 56 42.60 -9.70 -27.46
N ALA A 57 42.76 -10.70 -28.33
CA ALA A 57 41.67 -11.22 -29.15
C ALA A 57 40.51 -11.75 -28.30
N ASN A 58 40.81 -12.44 -27.19
CA ASN A 58 39.78 -12.92 -26.26
C ASN A 58 39.04 -11.77 -25.55
N ILE A 59 39.77 -10.71 -25.16
CA ILE A 59 39.17 -9.52 -24.55
C ILE A 59 38.27 -8.80 -25.56
N GLU A 60 38.73 -8.62 -26.80
CA GLU A 60 37.95 -8.01 -27.87
C GLU A 60 36.66 -8.77 -28.13
N ALA A 61 36.73 -10.11 -28.23
CA ALA A 61 35.55 -10.96 -28.35
C ALA A 61 34.59 -10.81 -27.16
N SER A 62 35.10 -10.76 -25.93
CA SER A 62 34.26 -10.56 -24.73
C SER A 62 33.60 -9.18 -24.69
N ILE A 63 34.29 -8.14 -25.17
CA ILE A 63 33.75 -6.78 -25.26
C ILE A 63 32.57 -6.74 -26.21
N VAL A 64 32.67 -7.40 -27.38
CA VAL A 64 31.55 -7.49 -28.34
C VAL A 64 30.34 -8.18 -27.69
N VAL A 65 30.55 -9.34 -27.05
CA VAL A 65 29.46 -10.07 -26.36
C VAL A 65 28.84 -9.24 -25.24
N HIS A 66 29.64 -8.48 -24.48
CA HIS A 66 29.11 -7.58 -23.46
C HIS A 66 28.35 -6.41 -24.06
N GLY A 67 28.80 -5.85 -25.19
CA GLY A 67 28.08 -4.85 -25.96
C GLY A 67 26.68 -5.33 -26.35
N ASP A 68 26.57 -6.53 -26.94
CA ASP A 68 25.28 -7.12 -27.33
C ASP A 68 24.34 -7.32 -26.12
N ARG A 69 24.89 -7.78 -24.99
CA ARG A 69 24.12 -7.96 -23.75
C ARG A 69 23.65 -6.63 -23.16
N ILE A 70 24.46 -5.58 -23.23
CA ILE A 70 24.10 -4.24 -22.76
C ILE A 70 22.96 -3.69 -23.61
N THR A 71 23.08 -3.72 -24.94
CA THR A 71 22.00 -3.28 -25.84
C THR A 71 20.69 -4.02 -25.56
N SER A 72 20.75 -5.35 -25.36
CA SER A 72 19.56 -6.13 -25.02
C SER A 72 18.95 -5.74 -23.67
N LEU A 73 19.76 -5.40 -22.67
CA LEU A 73 19.27 -4.92 -21.38
C LEU A 73 18.65 -3.52 -21.49
N GLU A 74 19.23 -2.63 -22.29
CA GLU A 74 18.69 -1.29 -22.55
C GLU A 74 17.32 -1.36 -23.26
N ASP A 75 17.19 -2.20 -24.29
CA ASP A 75 15.92 -2.43 -24.99
C ASP A 75 14.84 -2.97 -24.04
N ASN A 76 15.21 -3.95 -23.19
CA ASN A 76 14.31 -4.51 -22.19
C ASN A 76 13.92 -3.48 -21.13
N ALA A 77 14.85 -2.65 -20.67
CA ALA A 77 14.58 -1.57 -19.72
C ALA A 77 13.57 -0.58 -20.30
N GLY A 78 13.75 -0.14 -21.54
CA GLY A 78 12.80 0.73 -22.23
C GLY A 78 11.41 0.09 -22.37
N ALA A 79 11.35 -1.20 -22.71
CA ALA A 79 10.08 -1.92 -22.79
C ALA A 79 9.37 -2.05 -21.42
N VAL A 80 10.12 -2.26 -20.34
CA VAL A 80 9.59 -2.32 -18.98
C VAL A 80 9.11 -0.96 -18.51
N GLU A 81 9.87 0.11 -18.76
CA GLU A 81 9.47 1.48 -18.45
C GLU A 81 8.17 1.85 -19.15
N GLN A 82 8.06 1.55 -20.45
CA GLN A 82 6.83 1.80 -21.20
C GLN A 82 5.64 1.06 -20.58
N ARG A 83 5.79 -0.23 -20.28
CA ARG A 83 4.74 -1.03 -19.62
C ARG A 83 4.37 -0.49 -18.24
N LEU A 84 5.34 -0.02 -17.46
CA LEU A 84 5.09 0.57 -16.16
C LEU A 84 4.25 1.84 -16.29
N THR A 85 4.60 2.74 -17.22
CA THR A 85 3.81 3.96 -17.45
C THR A 85 2.39 3.65 -17.89
N ASP A 86 2.18 2.60 -18.69
CA ASP A 86 0.85 2.21 -19.15
C ASP A 86 0.01 1.61 -18.03
N VAL A 87 0.62 0.80 -17.15
CA VAL A 87 -0.05 0.27 -15.95
C VAL A 87 -0.41 1.40 -14.99
N GLU A 88 0.48 2.36 -14.75
CA GLU A 88 0.20 3.53 -13.90
C GLU A 88 -0.97 4.36 -14.44
N LYS A 89 -0.99 4.61 -15.75
CA LYS A 89 -2.12 5.28 -16.42
C LYS A 89 -3.41 4.50 -16.22
N GLN A 90 -3.41 3.18 -16.45
CA GLN A 90 -4.60 2.34 -16.26
C GLN A 90 -5.07 2.34 -14.81
N CYS A 91 -4.17 2.23 -13.83
CA CYS A 91 -4.52 2.31 -12.41
C CYS A 91 -5.13 3.66 -12.05
N SER A 92 -4.59 4.77 -12.57
CA SER A 92 -5.13 6.10 -12.35
C SER A 92 -6.54 6.27 -12.94
N ALA A 93 -6.77 5.76 -14.15
CA ALA A 93 -8.08 5.77 -14.83
C ALA A 93 -9.09 4.91 -14.06
N LEU A 94 -8.71 3.69 -13.68
CA LEU A 94 -9.55 2.80 -12.89
C LEU A 94 -9.93 3.43 -11.55
N LYS A 95 -9.00 4.09 -10.86
CA LYS A 95 -9.30 4.81 -9.62
C LYS A 95 -10.33 5.93 -9.85
N LYS A 96 -10.12 6.74 -10.89
CA LYS A 96 -11.03 7.82 -11.27
C LYS A 96 -12.44 7.33 -11.60
N ASP A 97 -12.57 6.16 -12.20
CA ASP A 97 -13.87 5.56 -12.51
C ASP A 97 -14.50 4.83 -11.32
N ASN A 98 -13.69 4.29 -10.42
CA ASN A 98 -14.16 3.54 -9.25
C ASN A 98 -14.79 4.45 -8.18
N ASP A 99 -14.21 5.63 -7.94
CA ASP A 99 -14.71 6.59 -6.94
C ASP A 99 -16.19 7.03 -7.15
N PRO A 100 -16.63 7.43 -8.36
CA PRO A 100 -18.03 7.76 -8.61
C PRO A 100 -18.93 6.51 -8.55
N LEU A 101 -18.43 5.33 -8.95
CA LEU A 101 -19.18 4.09 -8.83
C LEU A 101 -19.44 3.73 -7.36
N ARG A 102 -18.44 3.85 -6.49
CA ARG A 102 -18.61 3.67 -5.04
C ARG A 102 -19.65 4.63 -4.47
N SER A 103 -19.56 5.90 -4.86
CA SER A 103 -20.51 6.93 -4.43
C SER A 103 -21.94 6.62 -4.89
N LYS A 104 -22.10 6.16 -6.14
CA LYS A 104 -23.39 5.75 -6.70
C LYS A 104 -23.96 4.52 -6.00
N VAL A 105 -23.14 3.50 -5.71
CA VAL A 105 -23.55 2.30 -4.98
C VAL A 105 -24.03 2.67 -3.57
N ALA A 106 -23.29 3.52 -2.85
CA ALA A 106 -23.68 3.98 -1.53
C ALA A 106 -25.01 4.76 -1.53
N ASP A 107 -25.26 5.61 -2.55
CA ASP A 107 -26.55 6.32 -2.71
C ASP A 107 -27.70 5.36 -3.01
N LEU A 108 -27.52 4.43 -3.97
CA LEU A 108 -28.55 3.46 -4.34
C LEU A 108 -28.92 2.55 -3.16
N GLU A 109 -27.92 2.07 -2.42
CA GLU A 109 -28.15 1.27 -1.21
C GLU A 109 -28.87 2.10 -0.14
N GLY A 110 -28.47 3.35 0.07
CA GLY A 110 -29.13 4.26 1.00
C GLY A 110 -30.61 4.50 0.66
N ARG A 111 -30.93 4.71 -0.63
CA ARG A 111 -32.32 4.87 -1.11
C ARG A 111 -33.13 3.60 -0.91
N SER A 112 -32.54 2.44 -1.18
CA SER A 112 -33.18 1.14 -0.98
C SER A 112 -33.52 0.89 0.50
N ARG A 113 -32.65 1.31 1.41
CA ARG A 113 -32.84 1.13 2.87
C ARG A 113 -33.60 2.26 3.56
N ARG A 114 -34.02 3.32 2.85
CA ARG A 114 -34.60 4.52 3.49
C ARG A 114 -35.86 4.24 4.32
N SER A 115 -36.63 3.23 3.95
CA SER A 115 -37.86 2.81 4.64
C SER A 115 -37.61 1.69 5.66
N ASN A 116 -36.36 1.31 5.88
CA ASN A 116 -36.00 0.26 6.82
C ASN A 116 -35.76 0.81 8.23
N ILE A 117 -36.23 0.07 9.22
CA ILE A 117 -35.90 0.23 10.65
C ILE A 117 -35.13 -1.00 11.11
N ARG A 118 -34.06 -0.79 11.85
CA ARG A 118 -33.32 -1.84 12.55
C ARG A 118 -33.76 -1.89 14.01
N LEU A 119 -34.45 -2.96 14.39
CA LEU A 119 -34.87 -3.25 15.75
C LEU A 119 -33.83 -4.14 16.43
N VAL A 120 -33.44 -3.80 17.66
CA VAL A 120 -32.45 -4.52 18.48
C VAL A 120 -33.04 -4.79 19.85
N GLY A 121 -32.69 -5.94 20.45
CA GLY A 121 -33.05 -6.28 21.84
C GLY A 121 -34.22 -7.25 21.98
N LEU A 122 -34.89 -7.61 20.88
CA LEU A 122 -36.02 -8.53 20.91
C LEU A 122 -35.55 -10.00 20.91
N PRO A 123 -35.94 -10.83 21.90
CA PRO A 123 -35.65 -12.27 21.94
C PRO A 123 -36.03 -13.03 20.66
N GLU A 124 -35.24 -14.05 20.32
CA GLU A 124 -35.42 -14.88 19.11
C GLU A 124 -36.75 -15.68 19.13
N ASN A 125 -37.40 -15.78 17.98
CA ASN A 125 -38.66 -16.51 17.72
C ASN A 125 -39.94 -15.94 18.36
N MET A 126 -39.91 -14.74 18.94
CA MET A 126 -41.16 -14.11 19.41
C MET A 126 -42.07 -13.67 18.26
N GLU A 127 -41.54 -13.54 17.04
CA GLU A 127 -42.32 -13.10 15.87
C GLU A 127 -43.37 -14.11 15.42
N GLY A 128 -43.17 -15.39 15.75
CA GLY A 128 -43.98 -16.48 15.22
C GLY A 128 -43.91 -16.60 13.69
N PRO A 129 -44.90 -17.25 13.07
CA PRO A 129 -44.89 -17.55 11.62
C PRO A 129 -45.24 -16.35 10.73
N ARG A 130 -45.74 -15.24 11.31
CA ARG A 130 -46.14 -14.04 10.56
C ARG A 130 -45.43 -12.78 11.09
N PRO A 131 -44.12 -12.61 10.81
CA PRO A 131 -43.34 -11.50 11.36
C PRO A 131 -43.91 -10.12 11.06
N SER A 132 -44.33 -9.84 9.82
CA SER A 132 -44.84 -8.51 9.45
C SER A 132 -46.06 -8.09 10.28
N VAL A 133 -46.99 -9.02 10.53
CA VAL A 133 -48.18 -8.76 11.37
C VAL A 133 -47.78 -8.54 12.83
N PHE A 134 -46.89 -9.40 13.34
CA PHE A 134 -46.38 -9.28 14.71
C PHE A 134 -45.71 -7.93 14.95
N PHE A 135 -44.82 -7.49 14.06
CA PHE A 135 -44.10 -6.23 14.22
C PHE A 135 -44.99 -5.01 14.00
N SER A 136 -46.00 -5.11 13.16
CA SER A 136 -47.00 -4.05 12.99
C SER A 136 -47.72 -3.80 14.31
N GLN A 137 -48.19 -4.87 14.96
CA GLN A 137 -48.82 -4.79 16.28
C GLN A 137 -47.85 -4.31 17.36
N LEU A 138 -46.62 -4.86 17.39
CA LEU A 138 -45.59 -4.45 18.35
C LEU A 138 -45.33 -2.95 18.31
N LEU A 139 -45.23 -2.37 17.10
CA LEU A 139 -45.01 -0.93 16.97
C LEU A 139 -46.19 -0.12 17.50
N SER A 140 -47.43 -0.53 17.23
CA SER A 140 -48.61 0.10 17.84
C SER A 140 -48.64 -0.01 19.35
N ASP A 141 -48.33 -1.17 19.91
CA ASP A 141 -48.29 -1.38 21.36
C ASP A 141 -47.23 -0.49 22.05
N VAL A 142 -46.07 -0.34 21.41
CA VAL A 142 -44.93 0.45 21.95
C VAL A 142 -45.19 1.95 21.86
N PHE A 143 -45.77 2.44 20.77
CA PHE A 143 -45.94 3.88 20.56
C PHE A 143 -47.29 4.43 21.01
N GLY A 144 -48.31 3.57 21.04
CA GLY A 144 -49.68 3.91 21.41
C GLY A 144 -50.47 4.59 20.28
N PRO A 145 -51.81 4.70 20.45
CA PRO A 145 -52.71 5.23 19.43
C PRO A 145 -52.47 6.72 19.13
N ASP A 146 -51.93 7.49 20.08
CA ASP A 146 -51.64 8.92 19.89
C ASP A 146 -50.57 9.17 18.82
N ILE A 147 -49.63 8.25 18.68
CA ILE A 147 -48.54 8.33 17.69
C ILE A 147 -48.85 7.48 16.47
N LEU A 148 -49.36 6.27 16.69
CA LEU A 148 -49.73 5.31 15.65
C LEU A 148 -51.22 4.94 15.82
N PRO A 149 -52.14 5.74 15.24
CA PRO A 149 -53.58 5.50 15.36
C PRO A 149 -54.01 4.13 14.84
N THR A 150 -53.28 3.62 13.84
CA THR A 150 -53.47 2.28 13.28
C THR A 150 -52.12 1.55 13.20
N PRO A 151 -52.13 0.20 13.24
CA PRO A 151 -50.95 -0.60 12.98
C PRO A 151 -50.30 -0.27 11.63
N PRO A 152 -48.99 0.06 11.61
CA PRO A 152 -48.32 0.46 10.39
C PRO A 152 -48.16 -0.72 9.42
N GLU A 153 -48.30 -0.45 8.13
CA GLU A 153 -48.07 -1.43 7.05
C GLU A 153 -46.57 -1.79 6.96
N ILE A 154 -46.26 -3.08 7.09
CA ILE A 154 -44.91 -3.63 6.98
C ILE A 154 -44.83 -4.55 5.76
N ASP A 155 -44.07 -4.14 4.75
CA ASP A 155 -43.87 -4.94 3.53
C ASP A 155 -43.04 -6.19 3.82
N ARG A 156 -42.01 -6.05 4.67
CA ARG A 156 -41.09 -7.14 5.00
C ARG A 156 -40.52 -6.99 6.40
N ALA A 157 -40.54 -8.07 7.17
CA ALA A 157 -39.84 -8.17 8.45
C ALA A 157 -39.03 -9.45 8.51
N HIS A 158 -37.75 -9.34 8.84
CA HIS A 158 -36.86 -10.49 8.95
C HIS A 158 -35.69 -10.21 9.89
N ARG A 159 -35.17 -11.25 10.53
CA ARG A 159 -33.90 -11.21 11.27
C ARG A 159 -32.75 -11.04 10.28
N VAL A 160 -31.71 -10.32 10.69
CA VAL A 160 -30.46 -10.24 9.93
C VAL A 160 -29.93 -11.67 9.69
N PRO A 161 -29.51 -12.01 8.46
CA PRO A 161 -28.97 -13.33 8.16
C PRO A 161 -27.80 -13.71 9.07
N GLY A 162 -27.71 -14.99 9.43
CA GLY A 162 -26.65 -15.53 10.28
C GLY A 162 -27.15 -16.65 11.19
N ALA A 163 -26.20 -17.41 11.75
CA ALA A 163 -26.50 -18.49 12.69
C ALA A 163 -27.28 -17.95 13.90
N LYS A 164 -28.22 -18.75 14.39
CA LYS A 164 -28.97 -18.40 15.59
C LYS A 164 -27.99 -18.30 16.77
N PRO A 165 -28.04 -17.22 17.56
CA PRO A 165 -27.17 -17.06 18.71
C PRO A 165 -27.45 -18.16 19.75
N LEU A 166 -26.41 -18.54 20.48
CA LEU A 166 -26.52 -19.44 21.64
C LEU A 166 -27.48 -18.86 22.69
N ARG A 167 -28.06 -19.72 23.52
CA ARG A 167 -28.94 -19.29 24.61
C ARG A 167 -28.18 -18.32 25.53
N GLY A 168 -28.76 -17.15 25.76
CA GLY A 168 -28.16 -16.08 26.58
C GLY A 168 -27.27 -15.09 25.82
N ALA A 169 -26.90 -15.38 24.58
CA ALA A 169 -26.21 -14.40 23.73
C ALA A 169 -27.20 -13.34 23.19
N LYS A 170 -26.65 -12.22 22.68
CA LYS A 170 -27.45 -11.11 22.15
C LYS A 170 -28.30 -11.57 20.97
N PRO A 171 -29.63 -11.32 20.97
CA PRO A 171 -30.50 -11.67 19.85
C PRO A 171 -30.10 -10.96 18.56
N ARG A 172 -30.35 -11.58 17.40
CA ARG A 172 -30.07 -10.94 16.10
C ARG A 172 -31.00 -9.74 15.90
N PRO A 173 -30.49 -8.63 15.36
CA PRO A 173 -31.34 -7.52 14.98
C PRO A 173 -32.37 -7.93 13.92
N VAL A 174 -33.48 -7.21 13.89
CA VAL A 174 -34.56 -7.39 12.91
C VAL A 174 -34.59 -6.17 12.00
N ILE A 175 -34.73 -6.40 10.71
CA ILE A 175 -34.97 -5.36 9.71
C ILE A 175 -36.46 -5.33 9.37
N LEU A 176 -37.08 -4.18 9.58
CA LEU A 176 -38.47 -3.89 9.24
C LEU A 176 -38.50 -2.92 8.06
N CYS A 177 -39.08 -3.32 6.94
CA CYS A 177 -39.33 -2.46 5.79
C CYS A 177 -40.77 -1.94 5.87
N LEU A 178 -40.91 -0.64 6.12
CA LEU A 178 -42.21 0.02 6.22
C LEU A 178 -42.70 0.42 4.84
N HIS A 179 -43.99 0.24 4.59
CA HIS A 179 -44.61 0.64 3.32
C HIS A 179 -44.49 2.15 3.08
N ARG A 180 -44.69 2.94 4.14
CA ARG A 180 -44.71 4.41 4.09
C ARG A 180 -43.50 5.01 4.79
N PHE A 181 -42.65 5.70 4.03
CA PHE A 181 -41.46 6.37 4.57
C PHE A 181 -41.78 7.38 5.68
N GLN A 182 -42.89 8.11 5.57
CA GLN A 182 -43.31 9.10 6.59
C GLN A 182 -43.57 8.45 7.96
N VAL A 183 -44.19 7.27 7.94
CA VAL A 183 -44.47 6.50 9.17
C VAL A 183 -43.16 6.00 9.78
N LYS A 184 -42.24 5.51 8.95
CA LYS A 184 -40.89 5.14 9.40
C LYS A 184 -40.16 6.31 10.05
N ASP A 185 -40.17 7.48 9.43
CA ASP A 185 -39.51 8.68 9.97
C ASP A 185 -40.13 9.15 11.30
N LEU A 186 -41.46 9.08 11.42
CA LEU A 186 -42.17 9.35 12.67
C LEU A 186 -41.72 8.38 13.78
N ILE A 187 -41.72 7.08 13.52
CA ILE A 187 -41.30 6.06 14.50
C ILE A 187 -39.87 6.31 14.98
N ILE A 188 -38.92 6.55 14.07
CA ILE A 188 -37.52 6.81 14.43
C ILE A 188 -37.38 8.10 15.25
N ARG A 189 -38.15 9.14 14.91
CA ARG A 189 -38.14 10.40 15.65
C ARG A 189 -38.67 10.23 17.07
N GLU A 190 -39.78 9.53 17.24
CA GLU A 190 -40.37 9.26 18.55
C GLU A 190 -39.50 8.32 19.38
N ALA A 191 -38.87 7.32 18.77
CA ALA A 191 -37.90 6.44 19.43
C ALA A 191 -36.69 7.22 19.99
N ARG A 192 -36.21 8.25 19.28
CA ARG A 192 -35.12 9.10 19.78
C ARG A 192 -35.52 9.97 20.97
N LYS A 193 -36.79 10.36 21.05
CA LYS A 193 -37.34 11.13 22.18
C LYS A 193 -37.53 10.24 23.40
N ARG A 194 -38.16 9.07 23.20
CA ARG A 194 -38.42 8.05 24.21
C ARG A 194 -37.18 7.15 24.34
N LYS A 195 -36.15 7.61 25.03
CA LYS A 195 -34.86 6.90 25.14
C LYS A 195 -34.98 5.45 25.64
N ASP A 196 -36.00 5.17 26.46
CA ASP A 196 -36.29 3.86 27.00
C ASP A 196 -37.56 3.29 26.37
N LEU A 197 -37.38 2.36 25.41
CA LEU A 197 -38.47 1.60 24.80
C LEU A 197 -38.43 0.17 25.32
N SER A 198 -39.59 -0.37 25.65
CA SER A 198 -39.75 -1.76 26.06
C SER A 198 -40.98 -2.41 25.42
N TYR A 199 -40.89 -3.70 25.14
CA TYR A 199 -42.02 -4.52 24.69
C TYR A 199 -42.03 -5.83 25.48
N LYS A 200 -43.13 -6.11 26.19
CA LYS A 200 -43.27 -7.30 27.06
C LYS A 200 -42.04 -7.52 27.95
N GLU A 201 -41.68 -6.50 28.71
CA GLU A 201 -40.52 -6.50 29.64
C GLU A 201 -39.14 -6.59 28.98
N HIS A 202 -39.05 -6.60 27.65
CA HIS A 202 -37.79 -6.58 26.92
C HIS A 202 -37.44 -5.16 26.45
N ALA A 203 -36.28 -4.67 26.86
CA ALA A 203 -35.74 -3.42 26.34
C ALA A 203 -35.42 -3.54 24.85
N ILE A 204 -36.01 -2.65 24.04
CA ILE A 204 -35.81 -2.61 22.60
C ILE A 204 -35.21 -1.26 22.19
N ARG A 205 -34.51 -1.24 21.05
CA ARG A 205 -33.99 -0.01 20.45
C ARG A 205 -34.25 -0.03 18.95
N LEU A 206 -34.66 1.13 18.43
CA LEU A 206 -34.96 1.33 17.01
C LEU A 206 -33.95 2.30 16.40
N TYR A 207 -33.35 1.89 15.29
CA TYR A 207 -32.38 2.69 14.56
C TYR A 207 -32.72 2.75 13.07
N ASP A 208 -32.20 3.76 12.39
CA ASP A 208 -32.14 3.75 10.93
C ASP A 208 -31.23 2.60 10.45
N ASP A 209 -31.64 1.87 9.40
CA ASP A 209 -30.82 0.84 8.75
C ASP A 209 -29.92 1.48 7.68
N TYR A 210 -28.79 2.04 8.10
CA TYR A 210 -27.80 2.60 7.18
C TYR A 210 -26.91 1.52 6.57
N SER A 211 -26.37 1.78 5.37
CA SER A 211 -25.35 0.92 4.77
C SER A 211 -24.05 0.93 5.59
N PRO A 212 -23.21 -0.11 5.48
CA PRO A 212 -21.92 -0.19 6.19
C PRO A 212 -21.03 1.04 5.95
N ASP A 213 -20.97 1.52 4.71
CA ASP A 213 -20.15 2.68 4.34
C ASP A 213 -20.63 3.97 5.06
N VAL A 214 -21.95 4.18 5.10
CA VAL A 214 -22.54 5.32 5.80
C VAL A 214 -22.32 5.20 7.31
N LEU A 215 -22.44 3.99 7.87
CA LEU A 215 -22.13 3.75 9.29
C LEU A 215 -20.67 4.03 9.61
N LYS A 216 -19.74 3.66 8.72
CA LYS A 216 -18.31 3.97 8.88
C LYS A 216 -18.08 5.48 8.96
N LEU A 217 -18.62 6.25 8.00
CA LEU A 217 -18.50 7.71 8.00
C LEU A 217 -19.15 8.36 9.24
N ARG A 218 -20.29 7.85 9.69
CA ARG A 218 -20.96 8.37 10.89
C ARG A 218 -20.19 8.05 12.17
N ASN A 219 -19.51 6.90 12.22
CA ASN A 219 -18.68 6.50 13.35
C ASN A 219 -17.42 7.36 13.50
N GLU A 220 -16.94 8.02 12.43
CA GLU A 220 -15.80 8.94 12.52
C GLU A 220 -16.10 10.12 13.46
N TYR A 221 -17.36 10.59 13.52
CA TYR A 221 -17.74 11.67 14.44
C TYR A 221 -17.82 11.25 15.91
N ARG A 222 -17.72 9.94 16.21
CA ARG A 222 -17.92 9.41 17.56
C ARG A 222 -16.94 10.00 18.58
N ALA A 223 -15.73 10.36 18.16
CA ALA A 223 -14.72 10.97 19.03
C ALA A 223 -15.10 12.40 19.45
N ALA A 224 -15.66 13.21 18.56
CA ALA A 224 -16.04 14.60 18.85
C ALA A 224 -17.37 14.73 19.59
N MET A 225 -18.28 13.76 19.46
CA MET A 225 -19.64 13.87 19.99
C MET A 225 -19.76 14.07 21.51
N PRO A 226 -19.02 13.34 22.38
CA PRO A 226 -19.16 13.47 23.83
C PRO A 226 -18.94 14.91 24.31
N GLU A 227 -17.86 15.54 23.86
CA GLU A 227 -17.54 16.91 24.27
C GLU A 227 -18.54 17.94 23.74
N LEU A 228 -19.05 17.74 22.51
CA LEU A 228 -20.12 18.59 21.98
C LEU A 228 -21.41 18.46 22.81
N TYR A 229 -21.71 17.26 23.34
CA TYR A 229 -22.83 17.07 24.28
C TYR A 229 -22.57 17.72 25.63
N GLU A 230 -21.35 17.59 26.19
CA GLU A 230 -20.97 18.21 27.47
C GLU A 230 -21.09 19.73 27.43
N ARG A 231 -20.82 20.34 26.27
CA ARG A 231 -21.00 21.77 26.01
C ARG A 231 -22.47 22.20 25.80
N GLY A 232 -23.41 21.27 25.93
CA GLY A 232 -24.85 21.53 25.82
C GLY A 232 -25.36 21.71 24.38
N TYR A 233 -24.57 21.35 23.36
CA TYR A 233 -25.00 21.48 21.97
C TYR A 233 -25.96 20.36 21.58
N ARG A 234 -26.96 20.69 20.74
CA ARG A 234 -27.85 19.67 20.14
C ARG A 234 -27.26 19.18 18.83
N LEU A 235 -26.93 17.90 18.76
CA LEU A 235 -26.32 17.29 17.58
C LEU A 235 -27.36 16.60 16.69
N SER A 236 -27.10 16.58 15.38
CA SER A 236 -27.85 15.79 14.41
C SER A 236 -26.92 15.37 13.29
N LEU A 237 -26.77 14.06 13.08
CA LEU A 237 -26.09 13.55 11.89
C LEU A 237 -27.08 13.43 10.74
N LEU A 238 -26.93 14.29 9.74
CA LEU A 238 -27.69 14.24 8.50
C LEU A 238 -27.09 13.19 7.56
N PHE A 239 -27.94 12.55 6.77
CA PHE A 239 -27.49 11.60 5.75
C PHE A 239 -26.60 12.31 4.69
N PRO A 240 -25.52 11.66 4.20
CA PRO A 240 -24.98 10.38 4.67
C PRO A 240 -24.27 10.52 6.03
N ALA A 241 -23.40 11.51 6.21
CA ALA A 241 -22.68 11.77 7.46
C ALA A 241 -22.24 13.24 7.59
N LYS A 242 -23.21 14.16 7.66
CA LYS A 242 -22.94 15.60 7.91
C LYS A 242 -23.40 15.96 9.32
N LEU A 243 -22.47 16.41 10.16
CA LEU A 243 -22.80 16.78 11.53
C LEU A 243 -23.36 18.20 11.57
N ARG A 244 -24.60 18.34 12.02
CA ARG A 244 -25.20 19.62 12.38
C ARG A 244 -25.17 19.75 13.90
N ILE A 245 -24.59 20.84 14.40
CA ILE A 245 -24.74 21.25 15.80
C ILE A 245 -25.68 22.45 15.89
N THR A 246 -26.46 22.52 16.96
CA THR A 246 -27.22 23.70 17.35
C THR A 246 -26.64 24.20 18.67
N LEU A 247 -26.12 25.41 18.63
CA LEU A 247 -25.55 26.11 19.78
C LEU A 247 -26.67 26.57 20.75
N PRO A 248 -26.33 26.95 22.00
CA PRO A 248 -27.33 27.36 22.99
C PRO A 248 -28.09 28.63 22.60
N ASP A 249 -27.48 29.49 21.80
CA ASP A 249 -28.08 30.70 21.20
C ASP A 249 -29.00 30.38 20.00
N GLY A 250 -29.09 29.12 19.58
CA GLY A 250 -29.87 28.66 18.45
C GLY A 250 -29.13 28.68 17.11
N GLU A 251 -27.89 29.19 17.05
CA GLU A 251 -27.07 29.19 15.83
C GLU A 251 -26.76 27.74 15.41
N LYS A 252 -26.87 27.45 14.11
CA LYS A 252 -26.61 26.13 13.56
C LYS A 252 -25.27 26.15 12.82
N LYS A 253 -24.44 25.13 13.07
CA LYS A 253 -23.19 24.90 12.32
C LYS A 253 -23.17 23.52 11.72
N TRP A 254 -22.52 23.38 10.57
CA TRP A 254 -22.44 22.15 9.80
C TRP A 254 -20.98 21.77 9.55
N PHE A 255 -20.67 20.50 9.78
CA PHE A 255 -19.37 19.91 9.50
C PHE A 255 -19.55 18.79 8.49
N ALA A 256 -18.78 18.88 7.39
CA ALA A 256 -18.77 17.88 6.33
C ALA A 256 -17.81 16.72 6.62
N SER A 257 -16.87 16.89 7.55
CA SER A 257 -15.92 15.87 7.98
C SER A 257 -15.77 15.83 9.51
N ALA A 258 -15.41 14.65 10.03
CA ALA A 258 -15.10 14.47 11.44
C ALA A 258 -13.91 15.34 11.88
N ALA A 259 -12.86 15.44 11.06
CA ALA A 259 -11.70 16.28 11.32
C ALA A 259 -12.07 17.77 11.50
N ALA A 260 -13.02 18.30 10.73
CA ALA A 260 -13.49 19.67 10.91
C ALA A 260 -14.26 19.86 12.23
N ALA A 261 -15.05 18.86 12.64
CA ALA A 261 -15.75 18.88 13.92
C ALA A 261 -14.76 18.77 15.10
N GLU A 262 -13.74 17.93 15.00
CA GLU A 262 -12.69 17.80 16.02
C GLU A 262 -11.85 19.07 16.15
N LYS A 263 -11.47 19.67 15.03
CA LYS A 263 -10.77 20.96 15.04
C LYS A 263 -11.61 22.04 15.73
N PHE A 264 -12.91 22.13 15.41
CA PHE A 264 -13.81 23.07 16.07
C PHE A 264 -13.86 22.87 17.59
N VAL A 265 -13.84 21.61 18.03
CA VAL A 265 -13.78 21.26 19.45
C VAL A 265 -12.46 21.70 20.08
N GLN A 266 -11.33 21.43 19.43
CA GLN A 266 -9.99 21.84 19.89
C GLN A 266 -9.82 23.36 19.98
N ASP A 267 -10.24 24.09 18.94
CA ASP A 267 -10.14 25.56 18.90
C ASP A 267 -10.91 26.19 20.08
N ARG A 268 -12.05 25.58 20.45
CA ARG A 268 -12.89 26.01 21.59
C ARG A 268 -12.40 25.50 22.95
N ARG A 269 -11.37 24.64 23.02
CA ARG A 269 -10.65 24.32 24.26
C ARG A 269 -9.60 25.39 24.58
N ASN A 270 -8.96 25.94 23.55
CA ASN A 270 -7.86 26.89 23.71
C ASN A 270 -8.30 28.34 24.02
N ILE A 271 -9.60 28.62 23.98
CA ILE A 271 -10.20 29.95 24.23
C ILE A 271 -10.82 30.03 25.65
N SER A 272 -10.94 28.90 26.34
CA SER A 272 -11.48 28.81 27.70
C SER A 272 -10.37 28.66 28.73
#